data_AF-A0A1V5K3C6-F1
#
_entry.id   AF-A0A1V5K3C6-F1
#
_cell.length_a   1.000
_cell.length_b   1.000
_cell.length_c   1.000
_cell.angle_alpha   90.00
_cell.angle_beta   90.00
_cell.angle_gamma   90.00
#
_symmetry.space_group_name_H-M   'P 1'
#
loop_
_entity.id
_entity.type
_entity.pdbx_description
1 polymer ?
#
loop_
_entity_poly.entity_id
_entity_poly.type
_entity_poly.pdbx_seq_one_letter_code
_entity_poly.pdbx_strand_id
1 'polypeptide(L)'
;MLIRRDLLEEAGGFPVDQRRFEDLDLWLKIAYRHPQVGFLSTPLAIYHLEAGEHISVECEGAKTAVDLIGRHLKLAAELGRLEAFRPLAAVQLKRWMRGMLFDRRQAGQIRRILEEFPDLLAFRVRCSYYLLTIFPSVTSVGCHTLSKIVRLFGLRRRAIRKPVPQNHNLRK
;
A
#
# COMPACT_ATOMS: atom_id res chain seq x y z
N MET A 1 8.05 15.20 -2.92
CA MET A 1 7.74 15.70 -1.55
C MET A 1 8.96 16.47 -1.08
N LEU A 2 8.78 17.49 -0.24
CA LEU A 2 9.89 18.26 0.31
C LEU A 2 9.91 18.10 1.83
N ILE A 3 11.11 17.94 2.38
CA ILE A 3 11.35 17.74 3.80
C ILE A 3 12.52 18.63 4.21
N ARG A 4 12.46 19.19 5.42
CA ARG A 4 13.61 19.86 6.00
C ARG A 4 14.68 18.82 6.36
N ARG A 5 15.95 19.17 6.11
CA ARG A 5 17.07 18.25 6.31
C ARG A 5 17.20 17.78 7.75
N ASP A 6 17.03 18.67 8.72
CA ASP A 6 17.12 18.34 10.15
C ASP A 6 16.06 17.30 10.56
N LEU A 7 14.84 17.40 10.02
CA LEU A 7 13.79 16.40 10.27
C LEU A 7 14.09 15.04 9.64
N LEU A 8 14.78 15.03 8.49
CA LEU A 8 15.23 13.77 7.85
C LEU A 8 16.28 13.07 8.71
N GLU A 9 17.25 13.83 9.22
CA GLU A 9 18.32 13.33 10.09
C GLU A 9 17.75 12.84 11.42
N GLU A 10 16.83 13.58 12.03
CA GLU A 10 16.13 13.19 13.26
C GLU A 10 15.29 11.91 13.08
N ALA A 11 14.67 11.72 11.91
CA ALA A 11 13.91 10.51 11.60
C ALA A 11 14.81 9.29 11.32
N GLY A 12 16.13 9.46 11.25
CA GLY A 12 17.09 8.38 11.01
C GLY A 12 17.13 7.90 9.54
N GLY A 13 16.62 8.69 8.61
CA GLY A 13 16.65 8.37 7.18
C GLY A 13 15.93 7.07 6.76
N PHE A 14 16.35 6.52 5.62
CA PHE A 14 15.78 5.31 5.03
C PHE A 14 16.49 4.04 5.53
N PRO A 15 15.74 3.00 5.94
CA PRO A 15 16.33 1.72 6.32
C PRO A 15 16.89 0.97 5.11
N VAL A 16 18.18 0.61 5.14
CA VAL A 16 18.93 0.00 4.03
C VAL A 16 18.35 -1.34 3.57
N ASP A 17 17.82 -2.15 4.50
CA ASP A 17 17.30 -3.50 4.20
C ASP A 17 15.82 -3.51 3.76
N GLN A 18 15.17 -2.35 3.78
CA GLN A 18 13.73 -2.27 3.48
C GLN A 18 13.52 -1.99 2.00
N ARG A 19 13.15 -2.99 1.22
CA ARG A 19 12.95 -2.84 -0.24
C ARG A 19 11.65 -2.16 -0.67
N ARG A 20 10.73 -1.90 0.27
CA ARG A 20 9.38 -1.39 -0.05
C ARG A 20 8.83 -0.53 1.08
N PHE A 21 8.01 0.45 0.71
CA PHE A 21 7.39 1.40 1.64
C PHE A 21 8.40 2.26 2.41
N GLU A 22 9.62 2.42 1.89
CA GLU A 22 10.66 3.28 2.47
C GLU A 22 10.16 4.71 2.69
N ASP A 23 9.54 5.29 1.66
CA ASP A 23 8.91 6.61 1.76
C ASP A 23 7.86 6.65 2.87
N LEU A 24 6.93 5.69 2.89
CA LEU A 24 5.87 5.65 3.88
C LEU A 24 6.42 5.51 5.30
N ASP A 25 7.45 4.67 5.48
CA ASP A 25 8.14 4.49 6.76
C ASP A 25 8.73 5.80 7.27
N LEU A 26 9.48 6.50 6.40
CA LEU A 26 10.08 7.79 6.70
C LEU A 26 9.02 8.84 7.07
N TRP A 27 7.97 8.98 6.26
CA TRP A 27 6.93 9.98 6.47
C TRP A 27 6.15 9.76 7.76
N LEU A 28 5.89 8.51 8.13
CA LEU A 28 5.25 8.19 9.41
C LEU A 28 6.16 8.53 10.60
N LYS A 29 7.46 8.19 10.53
CA LYS A 29 8.43 8.56 11.59
C LYS A 29 8.47 10.06 11.84
N ILE A 30 8.40 10.86 10.77
CA ILE A 30 8.35 12.32 10.87
C ILE A 30 7.01 12.77 11.43
N ALA A 31 5.89 12.27 10.89
CA ALA A 31 4.56 12.70 11.29
C ALA A 31 4.25 12.47 12.78
N TYR A 32 4.84 11.44 13.40
CA TYR A 32 4.66 11.22 14.84
C TYR A 32 5.34 12.29 15.69
N ARG A 33 6.52 12.77 15.27
CA ARG A 33 7.34 13.77 15.97
C ARG A 33 6.89 15.19 15.64
N HIS A 34 6.61 15.44 14.37
CA HIS A 34 6.31 16.75 13.77
C HIS A 34 5.00 16.65 12.99
N PRO A 35 3.83 16.72 13.68
CA PRO A 35 2.53 16.50 13.04
C PRO A 35 2.09 17.62 12.09
N GLN A 36 2.80 18.75 12.08
CA GLN A 36 2.51 19.89 11.23
C GLN A 36 3.00 19.61 9.80
N VAL A 37 2.08 19.23 8.91
CA VAL A 37 2.37 18.95 7.50
C VAL A 37 1.62 19.96 6.63
N GLY A 38 2.36 20.68 5.79
CA GLY A 38 1.80 21.55 4.76
C GLY A 38 1.49 20.80 3.47
N PHE A 39 0.45 21.22 2.76
CA PHE A 39 0.09 20.69 1.43
C PHE A 39 0.07 21.82 0.40
N LEU A 40 0.76 21.60 -0.73
CA LEU A 40 0.71 22.47 -1.89
C LEU A 40 -0.05 21.76 -3.01
N SER A 41 -1.12 22.38 -3.51
CA SER A 41 -1.94 21.81 -4.61
C SER A 41 -1.26 21.89 -5.97
N THR A 42 -0.21 22.70 -6.11
CA THR A 42 0.58 22.84 -7.33
C THR A 42 1.56 21.68 -7.49
N PRO A 43 1.60 21.01 -8.66
CA PRO A 43 2.53 19.90 -8.89
C PRO A 43 3.98 20.40 -8.93
N LEU A 44 4.84 19.79 -8.12
CA LEU A 44 6.28 20.06 -8.08
C LEU A 44 7.14 18.99 -8.78
N ALA A 45 6.54 17.85 -9.14
CA ALA A 45 7.23 16.73 -9.78
C ALA A 45 6.31 16.02 -10.76
N ILE A 46 6.91 15.50 -11.84
CA ILE A 46 6.25 14.62 -12.81
C ILE A 46 6.64 13.19 -12.46
N TYR A 47 5.66 12.36 -12.14
CA TYR A 47 5.91 10.95 -11.81
C TYR A 47 5.88 10.11 -13.09
N HIS A 48 7.01 9.50 -13.44
CA HIS A 48 7.12 8.60 -14.58
C HIS A 48 6.67 7.20 -14.18
N LEU A 49 5.46 6.83 -14.58
CA LEU A 49 4.94 5.47 -14.45
C LEU A 49 5.49 4.63 -15.60
N GLU A 50 6.76 4.25 -15.55
CA GLU A 50 7.27 3.26 -16.50
C GLU A 50 6.56 1.92 -16.25
N ALA A 51 6.40 1.10 -17.29
CA ALA A 51 5.80 -0.22 -17.21
C ALA A 51 6.88 -1.24 -17.58
N GLY A 52 7.61 -1.70 -16.57
CA GLY A 52 8.65 -2.74 -16.67
C GLY A 52 8.63 -3.61 -15.40
N GLU A 53 9.60 -4.50 -15.26
CA GLU A 53 9.80 -5.27 -14.03
C GLU A 53 10.12 -4.31 -12.87
N HIS A 54 9.13 -4.04 -12.03
CA HIS A 54 9.27 -3.13 -10.90
C HIS A 54 9.47 -3.90 -9.61
N ILE A 55 10.38 -3.43 -8.76
CA ILE A 55 10.58 -3.89 -7.38
C ILE A 55 9.24 -3.96 -6.61
N SER A 56 8.29 -3.08 -6.98
CA SER A 56 6.93 -3.03 -6.44
C SER A 56 6.08 -4.30 -6.72
N VAL A 57 6.40 -5.05 -7.78
CA VAL A 57 5.73 -6.30 -8.17
C VAL A 57 6.43 -7.51 -7.54
N GLU A 58 7.76 -7.49 -7.44
CA GLU A 58 8.55 -8.61 -6.90
C GLU A 58 8.50 -8.72 -5.36
N CYS A 59 8.38 -7.59 -4.65
CA CYS A 59 8.29 -7.56 -3.18
C CYS A 59 6.84 -7.49 -2.66
N GLU A 60 5.93 -8.29 -3.23
CA GLU A 60 4.56 -8.45 -2.73
C GLU A 60 4.46 -9.59 -1.70
N GLY A 61 4.51 -9.25 -0.41
CA GLY A 61 4.25 -10.22 0.66
C GLY A 61 3.64 -9.57 1.89
N ALA A 62 2.85 -10.34 2.65
CA ALA A 62 2.30 -9.86 3.92
C ALA A 62 3.38 -9.54 4.93
N LYS A 63 4.55 -10.20 4.86
CA LYS A 63 5.68 -9.93 5.77
C LYS A 63 6.03 -8.44 5.80
N THR A 64 6.25 -7.81 4.64
CA THR A 64 6.62 -6.39 4.58
C THR A 64 5.52 -5.47 5.11
N ALA A 65 4.25 -5.82 4.86
CA ALA A 65 3.12 -5.08 5.41
C ALA A 65 3.01 -5.24 6.94
N VAL A 66 3.17 -6.46 7.43
CA VAL A 66 3.16 -6.82 8.86
C VAL A 66 4.30 -6.12 9.59
N ASP A 67 5.52 -6.25 9.10
CA ASP A 67 6.71 -5.67 9.72
C ASP A 67 6.56 -4.13 9.78
N LEU A 68 6.10 -3.49 8.71
CA LEU A 68 5.88 -2.05 8.70
C LEU A 68 4.82 -1.65 9.73
N ILE A 69 3.62 -2.24 9.67
CA ILE A 69 2.50 -1.84 10.55
C ILE A 69 2.83 -2.13 12.01
N GLY A 70 3.43 -3.29 12.32
CA GLY A 70 3.84 -3.65 13.67
C GLY A 70 4.85 -2.67 14.27
N ARG A 71 5.92 -2.33 13.53
CA ARG A 71 6.90 -1.32 13.97
C ARG A 71 6.24 0.04 14.20
N HIS A 72 5.34 0.46 13.32
CA HIS A 72 4.67 1.76 13.42
C HIS A 72 3.62 1.82 14.52
N LEU A 73 2.94 0.72 14.85
CA LEU A 73 2.09 0.64 16.04
C LEU A 73 2.91 0.86 17.32
N LYS A 74 4.07 0.21 17.42
CA LYS A 74 5.00 0.39 18.55
C LYS A 74 5.51 1.83 18.63
N LEU A 75 6.06 2.35 17.53
CA LEU A 75 6.62 3.71 17.49
C LEU A 75 5.55 4.78 17.75
N ALA A 76 4.34 4.61 17.21
CA ALA A 76 3.24 5.53 17.47
C ALA A 76 2.81 5.47 18.94
N ALA A 77 2.84 4.30 19.60
CA ALA A 77 2.57 4.20 21.03
C ALA A 77 3.63 4.92 21.87
N GLU A 78 4.92 4.71 21.57
CA GLU A 78 6.05 5.37 22.25
C GLU A 78 5.98 6.90 22.16
N LEU A 79 5.48 7.43 21.04
CA LEU A 79 5.36 8.87 20.80
C LEU A 79 3.96 9.44 21.11
N GLY A 80 3.07 8.66 21.75
CA GLY A 80 1.73 9.14 22.14
C GLY A 80 0.78 9.43 20.96
N ARG A 81 0.99 8.77 19.82
CA ARG A 81 0.24 8.93 18.56
C ARG A 81 -0.53 7.69 18.11
N LEU A 82 -0.62 6.66 18.96
CA LEU A 82 -1.26 5.39 18.61
C LEU A 82 -2.69 5.55 18.09
N GLU A 83 -3.55 6.28 18.80
CA GLU A 83 -4.96 6.46 18.42
C GLU A 83 -5.14 7.18 17.08
N ALA A 84 -4.23 8.10 16.74
CA ALA A 84 -4.21 8.75 15.44
C ALA A 84 -3.74 7.80 14.32
N PHE A 85 -2.81 6.89 14.64
CA PHE A 85 -2.25 5.97 13.66
C PHE A 85 -3.14 4.77 13.35
N ARG A 86 -3.84 4.20 14.35
CA ARG A 86 -4.72 3.03 14.17
C ARG A 86 -5.68 3.10 12.97
N PRO A 87 -6.47 4.18 12.76
CA PRO A 87 -7.37 4.25 11.62
C PRO A 87 -6.63 4.27 10.28
N LEU A 88 -5.47 4.93 10.22
CA LEU A 88 -4.62 4.95 9.01
C LEU A 88 -4.08 3.54 8.71
N ALA A 89 -3.55 2.86 9.72
CA ALA A 89 -3.04 1.50 9.59
C ALA A 89 -4.13 0.53 9.09
N ALA A 90 -5.35 0.62 9.63
CA ALA A 90 -6.50 -0.16 9.19
C ALA A 90 -6.87 0.11 7.72
N VAL A 91 -6.88 1.38 7.28
CA VAL A 91 -7.12 1.75 5.88
C VAL A 91 -6.03 1.19 4.96
N GLN A 92 -4.77 1.28 5.39
CA GLN A 92 -3.64 0.82 4.60
C GLN A 92 -3.64 -0.70 4.42
N LEU A 93 -3.89 -1.47 5.49
CA LEU A 93 -4.04 -2.93 5.42
C LEU A 93 -5.20 -3.33 4.50
N LYS A 94 -6.38 -2.70 4.64
CA LYS A 94 -7.52 -2.96 3.74
C LYS A 94 -7.16 -2.71 2.28
N ARG A 95 -6.41 -1.64 1.98
CA ARG A 95 -5.99 -1.32 0.62
C ARG A 95 -5.06 -2.38 0.05
N TRP A 96 -4.08 -2.85 0.83
CA TRP A 96 -3.14 -3.89 0.40
C TRP A 96 -3.83 -5.25 0.24
N MET A 97 -4.60 -5.69 1.24
CA MET A 97 -5.35 -6.96 1.16
C MET A 97 -6.30 -6.98 -0.04
N ARG A 98 -6.98 -5.86 -0.34
CA ARG A 98 -7.82 -5.77 -1.55
C ARG A 98 -7.02 -5.98 -2.84
N GLY A 99 -5.79 -5.47 -2.92
CA GLY A 99 -4.90 -5.71 -4.06
C GLY A 99 -4.51 -7.19 -4.18
N MET A 100 -4.21 -7.82 -3.04
CA MET A 100 -3.86 -9.24 -2.96
C MET A 100 -4.98 -10.19 -3.43
N LEU A 101 -6.26 -9.79 -3.32
CA LEU A 101 -7.39 -10.60 -3.80
C LEU A 101 -7.35 -10.91 -5.31
N PHE A 102 -6.59 -10.15 -6.10
CA PHE A 102 -6.43 -10.39 -7.54
C PHE A 102 -5.51 -11.56 -7.87
N ASP A 103 -4.69 -12.02 -6.93
CA ASP A 103 -3.82 -13.18 -7.07
C ASP A 103 -4.16 -14.27 -6.04
N ARG A 104 -4.63 -15.42 -6.52
CA ARG A 104 -4.97 -16.58 -5.68
C ARG A 104 -3.83 -17.04 -4.77
N ARG A 105 -2.56 -16.82 -5.16
CA ARG A 105 -1.36 -17.20 -4.38
C ARG A 105 -1.23 -16.37 -3.10
N GLN A 106 -1.80 -15.16 -3.08
CA GLN A 106 -1.69 -14.23 -1.96
C GLN A 106 -2.75 -14.45 -0.86
N ALA A 107 -3.67 -15.40 -1.03
CA ALA A 107 -4.73 -15.64 -0.05
C ALA A 107 -4.20 -15.99 1.35
N GLY A 108 -3.12 -16.77 1.44
CA GLY A 108 -2.46 -17.06 2.72
C GLY A 108 -1.82 -15.83 3.36
N GLN A 109 -1.32 -14.90 2.54
CA GLN A 109 -0.76 -13.62 3.03
C GLN A 109 -1.85 -12.75 3.67
N ILE A 110 -3.05 -12.72 3.08
CA ILE A 110 -4.21 -12.02 3.68
C ILE A 110 -4.54 -12.60 5.05
N ARG A 111 -4.62 -13.93 5.18
CA ARG A 111 -4.93 -14.59 6.47
C ARG A 111 -3.90 -14.25 7.53
N ARG A 112 -2.60 -14.27 7.18
CA ARG A 112 -1.53 -13.84 8.09
C ARG A 112 -1.72 -12.41 8.60
N ILE A 113 -2.14 -11.46 7.73
CA ILE A 113 -2.43 -10.07 8.17
C ILE A 113 -3.60 -10.04 9.15
N LEU A 114 -4.66 -10.83 8.91
CA LEU A 114 -5.83 -10.89 9.78
C LEU A 114 -5.52 -11.47 11.16
N GLU A 115 -4.61 -12.44 11.21
CA GLU A 115 -4.14 -13.11 12.43
C GLU A 115 -3.20 -12.21 13.24
N GLU A 116 -2.32 -11.46 12.57
CA GLU A 116 -1.36 -10.56 13.23
C GLU A 116 -2.04 -9.32 13.83
N PHE A 117 -3.10 -8.81 13.18
CA PHE A 117 -3.76 -7.55 13.58
C PHE A 117 -5.27 -7.72 13.83
N PRO A 118 -5.69 -8.58 14.79
CA PRO A 118 -7.10 -8.87 15.02
C PRO A 118 -7.89 -7.63 15.49
N ASP A 119 -7.23 -6.72 16.23
CA ASP A 119 -7.86 -5.55 16.86
C ASP A 119 -7.77 -4.27 16.02
N LEU A 120 -7.08 -4.34 14.88
CA LEU A 120 -6.95 -3.19 13.97
C LEU A 120 -8.10 -3.14 12.96
N LEU A 121 -8.75 -4.28 12.73
CA LEU A 121 -9.82 -4.42 11.75
C LEU A 121 -11.13 -4.83 12.43
N ALA A 122 -12.21 -4.10 12.12
CA ALA A 122 -13.53 -4.44 12.58
C ALA A 122 -13.89 -5.89 12.21
N PHE A 123 -14.61 -6.59 13.10
CA PHE A 123 -14.98 -8.00 12.95
C PHE A 123 -15.61 -8.29 11.58
N ARG A 124 -16.56 -7.46 11.15
CA ARG A 124 -17.22 -7.60 9.83
C ARG A 124 -16.23 -7.59 8.66
N VAL A 125 -15.21 -6.74 8.72
CA VAL A 125 -14.16 -6.66 7.70
C VAL A 125 -13.34 -7.95 7.72
N ARG A 126 -12.93 -8.41 8.90
CA ARG A 126 -12.17 -9.67 9.05
C ARG A 126 -12.94 -10.85 8.47
N CYS A 127 -14.20 -11.04 8.86
CA CYS A 127 -15.06 -12.09 8.33
C CYS A 127 -15.18 -12.03 6.80
N SER A 128 -15.37 -10.84 6.23
CA SER A 128 -15.46 -10.70 4.77
C SER A 128 -14.18 -11.15 4.05
N TYR A 129 -13.00 -10.78 4.56
CA TYR A 129 -11.74 -11.23 3.97
C TYR A 129 -11.49 -12.72 4.19
N TYR A 130 -11.84 -13.27 5.36
CA TYR A 130 -11.79 -14.72 5.56
C TYR A 130 -12.62 -15.46 4.52
N LEU A 131 -13.89 -15.08 4.33
CA LEU A 131 -14.77 -15.68 3.31
C LEU A 131 -14.18 -15.58 1.90
N LEU A 132 -13.67 -14.41 1.52
CA LEU A 132 -13.06 -14.18 0.22
C LEU A 132 -11.77 -15.00 0.00
N THR A 133 -11.13 -15.48 1.06
CA THR A 133 -9.95 -16.36 0.97
C THR A 133 -10.27 -17.85 1.07
N ILE A 134 -11.54 -18.27 1.23
CA ILE A 134 -11.91 -19.71 1.26
C ILE A 134 -11.73 -20.32 -0.14
N PHE A 135 -12.22 -19.64 -1.18
CA PHE A 135 -12.13 -20.07 -2.57
C PHE A 135 -11.29 -19.09 -3.41
N PRO A 136 -9.96 -19.05 -3.22
CA PRO A 136 -9.11 -17.98 -3.74
C PRO A 136 -9.09 -17.89 -5.28
N SER A 137 -9.22 -19.03 -5.97
CA SER A 137 -9.35 -19.05 -7.44
C SER A 137 -10.63 -18.36 -7.91
N VAL A 138 -11.77 -18.64 -7.26
CA VAL A 138 -13.07 -18.02 -7.61
C VAL A 138 -13.03 -16.52 -7.32
N THR A 139 -12.51 -16.13 -6.17
CA THR A 139 -12.37 -14.72 -5.78
C THR A 139 -11.49 -13.94 -6.75
N SER A 140 -10.33 -14.47 -7.13
CA SER A 140 -9.42 -13.82 -8.08
C SER A 140 -10.10 -13.64 -9.45
N VAL A 141 -10.73 -14.70 -9.99
CA VAL A 141 -11.49 -14.61 -11.25
C VAL A 141 -12.62 -13.58 -11.15
N GLY A 142 -13.38 -13.59 -10.06
CA GLY A 142 -14.44 -12.61 -9.81
C GLY A 142 -13.91 -11.17 -9.78
N CYS A 143 -12.78 -10.94 -9.10
CA CYS A 143 -12.12 -9.63 -9.03
C CYS A 143 -11.67 -9.14 -10.41
N HIS A 144 -11.06 -10.01 -11.23
CA HIS A 144 -10.66 -9.67 -12.60
C HIS A 144 -11.85 -9.37 -13.49
N THR A 145 -12.91 -10.17 -13.41
CA THR A 145 -14.17 -9.95 -14.15
C THR A 145 -14.81 -8.62 -13.78
N LEU A 146 -14.94 -8.33 -12.48
CA LEU A 146 -15.45 -7.05 -12.00
C LEU A 146 -14.57 -5.88 -12.46
N SER A 147 -13.25 -6.03 -12.43
CA SER A 147 -12.31 -5.02 -12.94
C SER A 147 -12.49 -4.76 -14.44
N LYS A 148 -12.72 -5.81 -15.24
CA LYS A 148 -13.03 -5.68 -16.67
C LYS A 148 -14.35 -4.92 -16.88
N ILE A 149 -15.40 -5.27 -16.15
CA ILE A 149 -16.71 -4.59 -16.19
C ILE A 149 -16.54 -3.10 -15.86
N VAL A 150 -15.90 -2.77 -14.73
CA VAL A 150 -15.65 -1.38 -14.30
C VAL A 150 -14.87 -0.58 -15.35
N ARG A 151 -13.90 -1.22 -16.03
CA ARG A 151 -13.14 -0.58 -17.13
C ARG A 151 -13.99 -0.40 -18.39
N LEU A 152 -14.83 -1.38 -18.72
CA LEU A 152 -15.71 -1.37 -19.89
C LEU A 152 -16.74 -0.24 -19.78
N PHE A 153 -17.38 -0.11 -18.62
CA PHE A 153 -18.39 0.92 -18.37
C PHE A 153 -17.80 2.30 -18.00
N GLY A 154 -16.47 2.46 -18.03
CA GLY A 154 -15.83 3.74 -17.69
C GLY A 154 -16.08 4.21 -16.25
N LEU A 155 -16.53 3.33 -15.36
CA LEU A 155 -16.89 3.66 -13.97
C LEU A 155 -15.68 4.09 -13.13
N ARG A 156 -14.47 3.77 -13.60
CA ARG A 156 -13.23 4.24 -12.98
C ARG A 156 -12.92 5.66 -13.44
N ARG A 157 -13.02 6.63 -12.53
CA ARG A 157 -12.38 7.95 -12.69
C ARG A 157 -10.87 7.73 -12.89
N ARG A 158 -10.38 7.92 -14.12
CA ARG A 158 -8.97 7.67 -14.46
C ARG A 158 -8.11 8.81 -13.94
N ALA A 159 -7.23 8.51 -12.99
CA ALA A 159 -6.13 9.39 -12.62
C ALA A 159 -4.86 9.16 -13.48
N ILE A 160 -4.85 8.14 -14.35
CA ILE A 160 -3.66 7.72 -15.09
C ILE A 160 -4.00 7.55 -16.58
N ARG A 161 -3.13 8.10 -17.44
CA ARG A 161 -3.21 8.05 -18.91
C ARG A 161 -3.14 6.60 -19.40
N LYS A 162 -3.82 6.28 -20.51
CA LYS A 162 -3.67 4.96 -21.16
C LYS A 162 -2.19 4.76 -21.52
N PRO A 163 -1.59 3.58 -21.30
CA PRO A 163 -0.26 3.28 -21.84
C PRO A 163 -0.32 3.44 -23.37
N VAL A 164 0.64 4.19 -23.91
CA VAL A 164 0.83 4.31 -25.36
C VAL A 164 1.34 2.95 -25.85
N PRO A 165 0.73 2.35 -26.89
CA PRO A 165 1.25 1.11 -27.45
C PRO A 165 2.71 1.30 -27.88
N GLN A 166 3.60 0.45 -27.37
CA GLN A 166 5.00 0.43 -27.78
C GLN A 166 5.07 -0.08 -29.22
N ASN A 167 5.33 0.81 -30.17
CA ASN A 167 5.72 0.40 -31.52
C ASN A 167 7.12 -0.24 -31.44
N HIS A 168 7.20 -1.56 -31.47
CA HIS A 168 8.46 -2.32 -31.51
C HIS A 168 9.23 -2.23 -32.85
N ASN A 169 8.91 -1.27 -33.73
CA ASN A 169 9.46 -1.19 -35.08
C ASN A 169 10.49 -0.06 -35.29
N LEU A 170 11.34 0.22 -34.32
CA LEU A 170 12.49 1.13 -34.50
C LEU A 170 13.72 0.66 -33.71
N ARG A 171 14.28 -0.48 -34.09
CA ARG A 171 15.73 -0.75 -33.97
C ARG A 171 16.15 -1.51 -35.23
N LYS A 172 16.66 -0.76 -36.21
CA LYS A 172 17.59 -1.27 -37.22
C LYS A 172 19.00 -1.14 -36.65
#